data_AF-A0A819KK95-F1
#
_entry.id   AF-A0A819KK95-F1
#
_cell.length_a   1.000
_cell.length_b   1.000
_cell.length_c   1.000
_cell.angle_alpha   90.00
_cell.angle_beta   90.00
_cell.angle_gamma   90.00
#
_symmetry.space_group_name_H-M   'P 1'
#
loop_
_entity.id
_entity.type
_entity.pdbx_description
1 polymer ?
#
loop_
_entity_poly.entity_id
_entity_poly.type
_entity_poly.pdbx_seq_one_letter_code
_entity_poly.pdbx_strand_id
1 'polypeptide(L)'
;MAAGSSMVHPNVPAMVICPICPHSLSFRPIVVPAGIELKVKVSEDTRLTAWLSVDGRNRHELHQQDSVHITTSVYPVPSICRFDQLGDWFESLADILHWNLRKAQGGLGGSESPERDVQLNEDQTNDSSSTETTQSST
;
A
#
# COMPACT_ATOMS: atom_id res chain seq x y z
N MET A 1 1.69 -7.61 -1.07
CA MET A 1 0.77 -8.55 -0.38
C MET A 1 1.13 -9.97 -0.79
N ALA A 2 1.60 -10.80 0.14
CA ALA A 2 2.29 -12.05 -0.23
C ALA A 2 1.35 -13.25 -0.48
N ALA A 3 0.19 -13.29 0.18
CA ALA A 3 -0.71 -14.44 0.14
C ALA A 3 -1.81 -14.37 -0.94
N GLY A 4 -1.78 -13.36 -1.82
CA GLY A 4 -2.71 -13.25 -2.95
C GLY A 4 -4.07 -12.61 -2.64
N SER A 5 -4.24 -11.96 -1.48
CA SER A 5 -5.42 -11.16 -1.19
C SER A 5 -5.47 -9.85 -1.98
N SER A 6 -6.62 -9.17 -1.94
CA SER A 6 -6.81 -7.84 -2.52
C SER A 6 -6.34 -6.75 -1.57
N MET A 7 -5.95 -5.59 -2.12
CA MET A 7 -5.69 -4.39 -1.33
C MET A 7 -7.01 -3.77 -0.91
N VAL A 8 -7.14 -3.43 0.37
CA VAL A 8 -8.35 -2.84 0.95
C VAL A 8 -7.99 -1.46 1.49
N HIS A 9 -8.81 -0.46 1.14
CA HIS A 9 -8.63 0.89 1.64
C HIS A 9 -8.87 0.93 3.17
N PRO A 10 -8.05 1.63 3.98
CA PRO A 10 -8.16 1.61 5.45
C PRO A 10 -9.53 2.00 6.03
N ASN A 11 -10.32 2.82 5.32
CA ASN A 11 -11.70 3.16 5.73
C ASN A 11 -12.75 2.07 5.50
N VAL A 12 -12.43 0.97 4.81
CA VAL A 12 -13.40 -0.11 4.61
C VAL A 12 -13.44 -0.93 5.91
N PRO A 13 -14.56 -0.95 6.66
CA PRO A 13 -14.65 -1.68 7.92
C PRO A 13 -14.81 -3.18 7.66
N ALA A 14 -13.69 -3.86 7.42
CA ALA A 14 -13.68 -5.28 7.08
C ALA A 14 -12.48 -6.02 7.66
N MET A 15 -12.65 -7.33 7.82
CA MET A 15 -11.56 -8.27 8.05
C MET A 15 -11.31 -9.08 6.78
N VAL A 16 -10.04 -9.33 6.46
CA VAL A 16 -9.63 -10.12 5.29
C VAL A 16 -9.00 -11.42 5.77
N ILE A 17 -9.54 -12.54 5.32
CA ILE A 17 -9.05 -13.87 5.64
C ILE A 17 -8.37 -14.44 4.40
N CYS A 18 -7.08 -14.75 4.50
CA CYS A 18 -6.29 -15.23 3.37
C CYS A 18 -5.55 -16.52 3.76
N PRO A 19 -5.97 -17.68 3.23
CA PRO A 19 -5.22 -18.93 3.41
C PRO A 19 -3.82 -18.81 2.81
N ILE A 20 -2.81 -19.37 3.48
CA ILE A 20 -1.43 -19.43 2.98
C ILE A 20 -1.19 -20.80 2.38
N CYS A 21 -0.78 -20.83 1.10
CA CYS A 21 -0.47 -22.04 0.34
C CYS A 21 -1.50 -23.19 0.52
N PRO A 22 -2.81 -22.93 0.29
CA PRO A 22 -3.84 -23.92 0.54
C PRO A 22 -3.69 -25.13 -0.42
N HIS A 23 -3.95 -26.33 0.10
CA HIS A 23 -3.90 -27.58 -0.68
C HIS A 23 -5.08 -27.74 -1.67
N SER A 24 -6.01 -26.79 -1.72
CA SER A 24 -7.11 -26.77 -2.68
C SER A 24 -7.12 -25.45 -3.45
N LEU A 25 -7.28 -25.56 -4.76
CA LEU A 25 -7.34 -24.44 -5.71
C LEU A 25 -8.59 -23.56 -5.54
N SER A 26 -9.56 -24.00 -4.73
CA SER A 26 -10.82 -23.27 -4.50
C SER A 26 -10.78 -22.37 -3.25
N PHE A 27 -9.71 -22.41 -2.46
CA PHE A 27 -9.56 -21.52 -1.31
C PHE A 27 -9.16 -20.12 -1.76
N ARG A 28 -10.15 -19.24 -1.84
CA ARG A 28 -9.97 -17.82 -2.17
C ARG A 28 -9.96 -16.97 -0.90
N PRO A 29 -9.24 -15.84 -0.89
CA PRO A 29 -9.37 -14.85 0.16
C PRO A 29 -10.83 -14.39 0.32
N ILE A 30 -11.28 -14.20 1.56
CA ILE A 30 -12.64 -13.80 1.89
C ILE A 30 -12.59 -12.47 2.64
N VAL A 31 -13.47 -11.55 2.27
CA VAL A 31 -13.68 -10.27 2.98
C VAL A 31 -14.98 -10.38 3.76
N VAL A 32 -14.91 -10.10 5.06
CA VAL A 32 -16.07 -10.15 5.97
C VAL A 32 -16.23 -8.81 6.71
N PRO A 33 -17.44 -8.43 7.14
CA PRO A 33 -17.66 -7.18 7.87
C PRO A 33 -16.88 -7.13 9.19
N ALA A 34 -16.41 -5.94 9.60
CA ALA A 34 -15.68 -5.76 10.86
C ALA A 34 -16.48 -6.12 12.14
N GLY A 35 -17.81 -6.08 12.09
CA GLY A 35 -18.66 -6.33 13.25
C GLY A 35 -18.88 -7.80 13.61
N ILE A 36 -18.31 -8.74 12.88
CA ILE A 36 -18.46 -10.17 13.18
C ILE A 36 -17.35 -10.67 14.11
N GLU A 37 -17.62 -11.78 14.79
CA GLU A 37 -16.62 -12.54 15.52
C GLU A 37 -16.16 -13.73 14.66
N LEU A 38 -14.85 -13.86 14.46
CA LEU A 38 -14.25 -15.00 13.78
C LEU A 38 -13.63 -15.95 14.80
N LYS A 39 -14.02 -17.22 14.75
CA LYS A 39 -13.43 -18.28 15.56
C LYS A 39 -12.60 -19.22 14.69
N VAL A 40 -11.32 -19.34 15.00
CA VAL A 40 -10.41 -20.31 14.38
C VAL A 40 -10.07 -21.38 15.41
N LYS A 41 -10.37 -22.64 15.13
CA LYS A 41 -10.11 -23.77 16.04
C LYS A 41 -9.05 -24.68 15.47
N VAL A 42 -8.13 -25.15 16.32
CA VAL A 42 -7.23 -26.25 15.97
C VAL A 42 -8.05 -27.55 15.98
N SER A 43 -8.05 -28.26 14.84
CA SER A 43 -8.79 -29.52 14.70
C SER A 43 -8.36 -30.52 15.77
N GLU A 44 -9.31 -31.30 16.30
CA GLU A 44 -9.03 -32.32 17.32
C GLU A 44 -8.19 -33.47 16.72
N ASP A 45 -8.34 -33.71 15.43
CA ASP A 45 -7.64 -34.77 14.69
C ASP A 45 -6.24 -34.34 14.19
N THR A 46 -5.78 -33.12 14.50
CA THR A 46 -4.45 -32.67 14.03
C THR A 46 -3.35 -33.49 14.69
N ARG A 47 -2.30 -33.83 13.94
CA ARG A 47 -1.09 -34.48 14.52
C ARG A 47 -0.05 -33.48 15.01
N LEU A 48 -0.23 -32.20 14.66
CA LEU A 48 0.74 -31.13 14.90
C LEU A 48 0.07 -29.94 15.59
N THR A 49 0.84 -29.22 16.41
CA THR A 49 0.44 -27.93 16.98
C THR A 49 0.44 -26.85 15.90
N ALA A 50 -0.32 -25.78 16.15
CA ALA A 50 -0.34 -24.60 15.31
C ALA A 50 0.38 -23.44 16.01
N TRP A 51 0.68 -22.39 15.26
CA TRP A 51 1.31 -21.19 15.82
C TRP A 51 0.48 -19.96 15.48
N LEU A 52 0.12 -19.19 16.51
CA LEU A 52 -0.46 -17.86 16.38
C LEU A 52 0.65 -16.82 16.42
N SER A 53 0.54 -15.80 15.58
CA SER A 53 1.41 -14.62 15.61
C SER A 53 0.55 -13.39 15.37
N VAL A 54 0.77 -12.34 16.14
CA VAL A 54 0.05 -11.06 16.03
C VAL A 54 1.05 -10.03 15.53
N ASP A 55 0.76 -9.41 14.38
CA ASP A 55 1.66 -8.47 13.69
C ASP A 55 3.08 -9.02 13.44
N GLY A 56 3.21 -10.33 13.29
CA GLY A 56 4.50 -11.01 13.10
C GLY A 56 5.32 -11.17 14.39
N ARG A 57 4.77 -10.81 15.56
CA ARG A 57 5.40 -10.91 16.89
C ARG A 57 4.60 -11.83 17.81
N ASN A 58 5.14 -12.05 19.02
CA ASN A 58 4.46 -12.77 20.11
C ASN A 58 3.90 -14.13 19.68
N ARG A 59 4.78 -15.00 19.20
CA ARG A 59 4.38 -16.34 18.76
C ARG A 59 3.86 -17.14 19.95
N HIS A 60 2.64 -17.66 19.80
CA HIS A 60 2.02 -18.53 20.78
C HIS A 60 1.73 -19.89 20.14
N GLU A 61 2.11 -20.96 20.82
CA GLU A 61 1.80 -22.31 20.39
C GLU A 61 0.35 -22.62 20.74
N LEU A 62 -0.39 -23.20 19.79
CA LEU A 62 -1.76 -23.64 19.96
C LEU A 62 -1.82 -25.16 19.88
N HIS A 63 -2.47 -25.76 20.86
CA HIS A 63 -2.69 -27.20 20.97
C HIS A 63 -4.06 -27.61 20.41
N GLN A 64 -4.30 -28.91 20.35
CA GLN A 64 -5.61 -29.46 20.02
C GLN A 64 -6.69 -28.85 20.91
N GLN A 65 -7.89 -28.64 20.34
CA GLN A 65 -9.05 -28.04 21.00
C GLN A 65 -8.93 -26.54 21.34
N ASP A 66 -7.76 -25.94 21.21
CA ASP A 66 -7.62 -24.48 21.34
C ASP A 66 -8.40 -23.74 20.25
N SER A 67 -8.87 -22.55 20.62
CA SER A 67 -9.55 -21.66 19.68
C SER A 67 -9.16 -20.21 19.88
N VAL A 68 -8.98 -19.52 18.76
CA VAL A 68 -8.69 -18.10 18.69
C VAL A 68 -9.95 -17.38 18.26
N HIS A 69 -10.37 -16.38 19.05
CA HIS A 69 -11.50 -15.52 18.75
C HIS A 69 -10.96 -14.16 18.33
N ILE A 70 -11.38 -13.68 17.15
CA ILE A 70 -10.88 -12.48 16.51
C ILE A 70 -12.08 -11.55 16.31
N THR A 71 -11.97 -10.34 16.84
CA THR A 71 -12.98 -9.28 16.75
C THR A 71 -12.29 -7.96 16.43
N THR A 72 -13.05 -7.03 15.85
CA THR A 72 -12.55 -5.67 15.66
C THR A 72 -12.41 -4.97 17.01
N SER A 73 -11.23 -4.42 17.28
CA SER A 73 -10.95 -3.65 18.50
C SER A 73 -11.79 -2.38 18.58
N VAL A 74 -12.23 -2.02 19.78
CA VAL A 74 -12.87 -0.71 20.06
C VAL A 74 -11.84 0.43 20.18
N TYR A 75 -10.54 0.11 20.13
CA TYR A 75 -9.43 1.05 20.20
C TYR A 75 -8.63 1.02 18.90
N PRO A 76 -9.05 1.77 17.85
CA PRO A 76 -8.30 1.87 16.61
C PRO A 76 -7.02 2.70 16.81
N VAL A 77 -5.99 2.39 16.03
CA VAL A 77 -4.74 3.18 16.00
C VAL A 77 -4.95 4.40 15.09
N PRO A 78 -4.88 5.65 15.60
CA PRO A 78 -5.03 6.83 14.77
C PRO A 78 -3.82 6.97 13.82
N SER A 79 -4.09 7.22 12.54
CA SER A 79 -3.08 7.53 11.53
C SER A 79 -3.19 9.00 11.11
N ILE A 80 -2.05 9.69 11.01
CA ILE A 80 -2.00 11.09 10.58
C ILE A 80 -1.85 11.11 9.06
N CYS A 81 -2.72 11.87 8.38
CA CYS A 81 -2.64 12.08 6.94
C CYS A 81 -1.83 13.36 6.65
N ARG A 82 -1.05 13.36 5.57
CA ARG A 82 -0.36 14.53 5.03
C ARG A 82 -1.35 15.50 4.39
N PHE A 83 -2.27 15.00 3.56
CA PHE A 83 -3.30 15.81 2.90
C PHE A 83 -4.70 15.31 3.25
N ASP A 84 -5.10 14.18 2.69
CA ASP A 84 -6.36 13.51 2.96
C ASP A 84 -6.19 12.00 2.82
N GLN A 85 -7.12 11.25 3.38
CA GLN A 85 -6.98 9.81 3.52
C GLN A 85 -7.02 9.05 2.18
N LEU A 86 -7.78 9.55 1.20
CA LEU A 86 -7.87 8.90 -0.12
C LEU A 86 -6.59 9.20 -0.91
N GLY A 87 -6.20 10.47 -0.97
CA GLY A 87 -5.01 10.95 -1.67
C GLY A 87 -3.74 10.23 -1.18
N ASP A 88 -3.51 10.25 0.14
CA ASP A 88 -2.34 9.63 0.75
C ASP A 88 -2.27 8.12 0.48
N TRP A 89 -3.43 7.44 0.46
CA TRP A 89 -3.49 6.00 0.18
C TRP A 89 -3.12 5.70 -1.28
N PHE A 90 -3.69 6.44 -2.24
CA PHE A 90 -3.39 6.24 -3.66
C PHE A 90 -1.95 6.63 -4.02
N GLU A 91 -1.43 7.72 -3.45
CA GLU A 91 -0.03 8.15 -3.62
C GLU A 91 0.91 7.06 -3.10
N SER A 92 0.69 6.57 -1.88
CA SER A 92 1.48 5.46 -1.30
C SER A 92 1.46 4.20 -2.17
N LEU A 93 0.31 3.86 -2.76
CA LEU A 93 0.21 2.71 -3.66
C LEU A 93 0.98 2.91 -4.96
N ALA A 94 0.89 4.09 -5.57
CA ALA A 94 1.61 4.42 -6.80
C ALA A 94 3.14 4.36 -6.60
N ASP A 95 3.62 4.88 -5.47
CA ASP A 95 5.03 4.90 -5.10
C ASP A 95 5.58 3.52 -4.79
N ILE A 96 4.80 2.62 -4.16
CA ILE A 96 5.27 1.28 -3.80
C ILE A 96 5.17 0.30 -4.97
N LEU A 97 4.09 0.36 -5.74
CA LEU A 97 3.80 -0.63 -6.78
C LEU A 97 4.35 -0.25 -8.15
N HIS A 98 4.63 1.03 -8.39
CA HIS A 98 5.15 1.54 -9.67
C HIS A 98 4.31 1.06 -10.88
N TRP A 99 2.98 1.02 -10.72
CA TRP A 99 2.09 0.44 -11.71
C TRP A 99 2.22 1.19 -13.05
N ASN A 100 2.46 0.43 -14.13
CA ASN A 100 2.60 0.93 -15.50
C ASN A 100 3.88 1.74 -15.78
N LEU A 101 4.82 1.83 -14.83
CA LEU A 101 6.15 2.33 -15.12
C LEU A 101 6.93 1.28 -15.93
N ARG A 102 7.03 1.50 -17.24
CA ARG A 102 7.86 0.70 -18.13
C ARG A 102 9.23 1.36 -18.23
N LYS A 103 10.27 0.68 -17.76
CA LYS A 103 11.64 1.01 -18.19
C LYS A 103 11.73 0.80 -19.70
N ALA A 104 12.17 1.82 -20.43
CA ALA A 104 12.43 1.69 -21.85
C ALA A 104 13.36 0.50 -22.07
N GLN A 105 12.90 -0.49 -22.82
CA GLN A 105 13.74 -1.63 -23.16
C GLN A 105 14.70 -1.15 -24.25
N GLY A 106 15.99 -1.03 -23.92
CA GLY A 106 17.04 -0.77 -24.90
C GLY A 106 17.03 -1.88 -25.95
N GLY A 107 17.25 -1.51 -27.21
CA GLY A 107 17.39 -2.48 -28.31
C GLY A 107 18.55 -3.44 -28.03
N LEU A 108 18.45 -4.67 -28.55
CA LEU A 108 19.53 -5.66 -28.53
C LEU A 108 20.66 -5.23 -29.49
N GLY A 109 21.34 -4.14 -29.15
CA GLY A 109 22.48 -3.57 -29.86
C GLY A 109 23.31 -2.77 -28.87
N GLY A 110 24.57 -3.17 -28.66
CA GLY A 110 25.44 -2.64 -27.62
C GLY A 110 25.83 -1.17 -27.77
N SER A 111 26.33 -0.63 -26.64
CA SER A 111 26.86 0.74 -26.38
C SER A 111 25.82 1.86 -26.56
N GLU A 112 25.59 2.80 -25.64
CA GLU A 112 26.55 3.66 -24.94
C GLU A 112 25.96 4.23 -23.61
N SER A 113 26.89 4.63 -22.73
CA SER A 113 26.93 5.53 -21.55
C SER A 113 25.68 6.23 -20.97
N PRO A 114 25.71 6.58 -19.66
CA PRO A 114 24.60 7.21 -18.96
C PRO A 114 24.53 8.75 -19.18
N GLU A 115 23.42 9.32 -18.72
CA GLU A 115 23.13 10.74 -18.47
C GLU A 115 22.52 11.56 -19.62
N ARG A 116 21.24 11.94 -19.46
CA ARG A 116 20.82 13.35 -19.37
C ARG A 116 19.57 13.47 -18.50
N ASP A 117 19.72 14.13 -17.36
CA ASP A 117 18.61 14.71 -16.60
C ASP A 117 17.88 15.75 -17.47
N VAL A 118 16.54 15.71 -17.41
CA VAL A 118 15.68 16.69 -18.07
C VAL A 118 15.64 17.95 -17.20
N GLN A 119 16.36 18.98 -17.64
CA GLN A 119 16.27 20.32 -17.10
C GLN A 119 14.94 20.96 -17.52
N LEU A 120 14.21 21.48 -16.52
CA LEU A 120 12.99 22.27 -16.69
C LEU A 120 13.31 23.55 -17.49
N ASN A 121 12.62 23.78 -18.60
CA ASN A 121 12.60 25.09 -19.26
C ASN A 121 11.41 25.90 -18.73
N GLU A 122 11.71 26.92 -17.93
CA GLU A 122 10.80 28.04 -17.66
C GLU A 122 10.69 28.92 -18.90
N ASP A 123 9.45 29.21 -19.27
CA ASP A 123 9.05 29.99 -20.43
C ASP A 123 9.33 31.49 -20.20
N GLN A 124 10.21 32.07 -21.02
CA GLN A 124 10.45 33.52 -21.06
C GLN A 124 9.34 34.19 -21.88
N THR A 125 8.46 34.93 -21.22
CA THR A 125 7.62 35.94 -21.87
C THR A 125 8.17 37.34 -21.60
N ASN A 126 8.87 37.84 -22.63
CA ASN A 126 9.14 39.20 -23.07
C ASN A 126 9.16 40.39 -22.08
N ASP A 127 10.35 41.00 -22.11
CA ASP A 127 10.76 42.36 -21.73
C ASP A 127 9.99 43.48 -22.47
N SER A 128 9.72 44.58 -21.75
CA SER A 128 9.69 45.96 -22.26
C SER A 128 9.65 46.96 -21.10
N SER A 129 10.80 47.27 -20.50
CA SER A 129 10.96 48.49 -19.68
C SER A 129 11.46 49.65 -20.55
N SER A 130 10.58 50.60 -20.86
CA SER A 130 10.97 51.93 -21.35
C SER A 130 11.43 52.80 -20.19
N THR A 131 12.58 53.43 -20.34
CA THR A 131 13.17 54.40 -19.41
C THR A 131 12.50 55.77 -19.59
N GLU A 132 11.87 56.29 -18.53
CA GLU A 132 11.50 57.70 -18.40
C GLU A 132 12.30 58.34 -17.27
N THR A 133 13.09 59.37 -17.60
CA THR A 133 13.65 60.32 -16.64
C THR A 133 13.20 61.74 -17.02
N THR A 134 12.18 62.20 -16.30
CA THR A 134 11.78 63.54 -15.83
C THR A 134 12.55 64.80 -16.29
N GLN A 135 11.81 65.85 -16.71
CA GLN A 135 11.69 67.23 -16.13
C GLN A 135 11.28 68.26 -17.20
N SER A 136 10.07 68.84 -17.12
CA SER A 136 9.71 70.14 -16.50
C SER A 136 9.96 71.40 -17.36
N SER A 137 8.89 72.14 -17.69
CA SER A 137 8.70 73.60 -17.46
C SER A 137 8.01 74.37 -18.60
N THR A 138 6.95 75.10 -18.21
CA THR A 138 6.29 76.27 -18.82
C THR A 138 5.42 76.10 -20.06
#